data_AF-A0A9P6RGQ5-F1
#
_entry.id   AF-A0A9P6RGQ5-F1
#
_cell.length_a   1.000
_cell.length_b   1.000
_cell.length_c   1.000
_cell.angle_alpha   90.00
_cell.angle_beta   90.00
_cell.angle_gamma   90.00
#
_symmetry.space_group_name_H-M   'P 1'
#
loop_
_entity.id
_entity.type
_entity.pdbx_description
1 polymer ?
#
loop_
_entity_poly.entity_id
_entity_poly.type
_entity_poly.pdbx_seq_one_letter_code
_entity_poly.pdbx_strand_id
1 'polypeptide(L)'
;MDTFRFDFRGDGESEGQIGYSNFDDDYNDIDSVVRHFEQQGYCIYALIGHSHGAISLLNYAATSNHVPLIPHIVSISTRLDMFDVKRRHGHKIMKLLDDQVIPVRDITSLHEIMSDRTSLRIIANADHNYEAHIEEISQTVAHYFSYEGRKEDWARRVLPNWNIWVNAVGGVLNFRTVGDVWIPSTIDGTLSYMCPGIIYRCGDQTNKIRRHQTPVFTEEEYSSDKRATRLGMYLKGTEGFSEAYMVMLSHIRRFLPPILEHIVNKRTPFVVHCTGGKDRTGIVCAILQMICGVNEEVIAWEYGLTQRCQAFKEVDIKNVKAVMNDDITEERVRELLSARAEYMIRFLERFHEKYGTIHKFLGSELDMTMEEIRAVRDALVVKIPVPRASP
;
A
#
# COMPACT_ATOMS: atom_id res chain seq x y z
N MET A 1 14.00 -15.89 -9.95
CA MET A 1 13.40 -14.73 -10.64
C MET A 1 13.93 -14.79 -12.04
N ASP A 2 13.05 -15.06 -12.99
CA ASP A 2 13.47 -15.18 -14.37
C ASP A 2 13.62 -13.78 -14.95
N THR A 3 14.62 -13.60 -15.81
CA THR A 3 14.85 -12.32 -16.48
C THR A 3 14.75 -12.55 -17.98
N PHE A 4 14.10 -11.62 -18.66
CA PHE A 4 13.97 -11.62 -20.11
C PHE A 4 14.43 -10.27 -20.64
N ARG A 5 15.18 -10.30 -21.74
CA ARG A 5 15.64 -9.14 -22.48
C ARG A 5 15.15 -9.29 -23.90
N PHE A 6 14.73 -8.19 -24.51
CA PHE A 6 14.27 -8.17 -25.89
C PHE A 6 14.82 -6.97 -26.62
N ASP A 7 14.91 -7.10 -27.93
CA ASP A 7 15.25 -6.00 -28.83
C ASP A 7 13.95 -5.32 -29.29
N PHE A 8 13.91 -3.98 -29.25
CA PHE A 8 12.81 -3.23 -29.85
C PHE A 8 12.74 -3.48 -31.36
N ARG A 9 11.58 -3.20 -31.96
CA ARG A 9 11.40 -3.36 -33.41
C ARG A 9 12.51 -2.68 -34.22
N GLY A 10 13.00 -3.36 -35.24
CA GLY A 10 14.08 -2.87 -36.10
C GLY A 10 15.49 -2.96 -35.51
N ASP A 11 15.65 -3.36 -34.25
CA ASP A 11 16.95 -3.68 -33.65
C ASP A 11 17.20 -5.20 -33.63
N GLY A 12 18.45 -5.60 -33.84
CA GLY A 12 18.85 -7.02 -33.79
C GLY A 12 18.10 -7.88 -34.79
N GLU A 13 17.41 -8.91 -34.28
CA GLU A 13 16.56 -9.82 -35.05
C GLU A 13 15.07 -9.40 -35.06
N SER A 14 14.69 -8.35 -34.32
CA SER A 14 13.30 -7.88 -34.26
C SER A 14 12.90 -7.20 -35.57
N GLU A 15 11.84 -7.69 -36.20
CA GLU A 15 11.28 -7.12 -37.43
C GLU A 15 10.80 -5.67 -37.24
N GLY A 16 10.58 -4.93 -38.35
CA GLY A 16 10.10 -3.55 -38.33
C GLY A 16 11.16 -2.51 -38.73
N GLN A 17 10.96 -1.26 -38.33
CA GLN A 17 11.88 -0.16 -38.60
C GLN A 17 12.26 0.56 -37.30
N ILE A 18 13.53 0.95 -37.20
CA ILE A 18 14.04 1.73 -36.06
C ILE A 18 13.33 3.09 -36.03
N GLY A 19 12.68 3.38 -34.91
CA GLY A 19 12.02 4.66 -34.64
C GLY A 19 12.68 5.42 -33.49
N TYR A 20 13.44 6.47 -33.79
CA TYR A 20 13.97 7.33 -32.72
C TYR A 20 12.85 8.19 -32.10
N SER A 21 12.61 8.01 -30.79
CA SER A 21 11.56 8.69 -30.03
C SER A 21 10.13 8.31 -30.43
N ASN A 22 9.90 7.08 -30.90
CA ASN A 22 8.57 6.59 -31.23
C ASN A 22 7.93 5.82 -30.08
N PHE A 23 7.47 6.54 -29.06
CA PHE A 23 6.96 5.95 -27.83
C PHE A 23 5.71 5.07 -28.00
N ASP A 24 4.92 5.28 -29.04
CA ASP A 24 3.76 4.44 -29.36
C ASP A 24 4.20 3.04 -29.83
N ASP A 25 5.26 2.98 -30.62
CA ASP A 25 5.85 1.73 -31.09
C ASP A 25 6.55 0.98 -29.94
N ASP A 26 7.33 1.69 -29.13
CA ASP A 26 7.96 1.09 -27.94
C ASP A 26 6.90 0.54 -26.97
N TYR A 27 5.79 1.29 -26.78
CA TYR A 27 4.67 0.85 -25.96
C TYR A 27 4.13 -0.49 -26.47
N ASN A 28 3.90 -0.61 -27.78
CA ASN A 28 3.34 -1.81 -28.38
C ASN A 28 4.30 -3.01 -28.28
N ASP A 29 5.60 -2.76 -28.39
CA ASP A 29 6.62 -3.81 -28.22
C ASP A 29 6.66 -4.31 -26.77
N ILE A 30 6.65 -3.38 -25.81
CA ILE A 30 6.59 -3.71 -24.37
C ILE A 30 5.29 -4.46 -24.03
N ASP A 31 4.12 -3.98 -24.47
CA ASP A 31 2.83 -4.63 -24.23
C ASP A 31 2.80 -6.05 -24.79
N SER A 32 3.38 -6.25 -25.97
CA SER A 32 3.44 -7.56 -26.62
C SER A 32 4.27 -8.56 -25.81
N VAL A 33 5.44 -8.14 -25.32
CA VAL A 33 6.31 -8.97 -24.47
C VAL A 33 5.62 -9.27 -23.14
N VAL A 34 5.06 -8.26 -22.48
CA VAL A 34 4.32 -8.41 -21.21
C VAL A 34 3.20 -9.43 -21.37
N ARG A 35 2.32 -9.25 -22.37
CA ARG A 35 1.19 -10.16 -22.60
C ARG A 35 1.61 -11.56 -22.97
N HIS A 36 2.70 -11.71 -23.73
CA HIS A 36 3.22 -13.03 -24.10
C HIS A 36 3.61 -13.86 -22.87
N PHE A 37 4.31 -13.24 -21.92
CA PHE A 37 4.69 -13.91 -20.68
C PHE A 37 3.49 -14.12 -19.74
N GLU A 38 2.56 -13.16 -19.67
CA GLU A 38 1.33 -13.34 -18.90
C GLU A 38 0.46 -14.49 -19.42
N GLN A 39 0.38 -14.67 -20.74
CA GLN A 39 -0.31 -15.83 -21.36
C GLN A 39 0.35 -17.17 -20.99
N GLN A 40 1.65 -17.16 -20.67
CA GLN A 40 2.38 -18.32 -20.16
C GLN A 40 2.30 -18.47 -18.63
N GLY A 41 1.56 -17.59 -17.95
CA GLY A 41 1.36 -17.63 -16.50
C GLY A 41 2.43 -16.90 -15.70
N TYR A 42 3.32 -16.14 -16.34
CA TYR A 42 4.25 -15.26 -15.63
C TYR A 42 3.52 -14.02 -15.10
N CYS A 43 3.95 -13.54 -13.93
CA CYS A 43 3.57 -12.22 -13.43
C CYS A 43 4.75 -11.27 -13.65
N ILE A 44 4.51 -10.16 -14.36
CA ILE A 44 5.55 -9.17 -14.63
C ILE A 44 5.81 -8.38 -13.35
N TYR A 45 6.92 -8.71 -12.69
CA TYR A 45 7.26 -8.13 -11.39
C TYR A 45 8.02 -6.81 -11.48
N ALA A 46 8.87 -6.67 -12.50
CA ALA A 46 9.66 -5.46 -12.71
C ALA A 46 9.93 -5.22 -14.18
N LEU A 47 9.97 -3.94 -14.56
CA LEU A 47 10.52 -3.47 -15.82
C LEU A 47 11.84 -2.75 -15.54
N ILE A 48 12.91 -3.15 -16.21
CA ILE A 48 14.25 -2.58 -16.03
C ILE A 48 14.73 -2.05 -17.37
N GLY A 49 15.00 -0.75 -17.43
CA GLY A 49 15.45 -0.09 -18.66
C GLY A 49 16.69 0.73 -18.43
N HIS A 50 17.50 0.84 -19.49
CA HIS A 50 18.65 1.71 -19.58
C HIS A 50 18.43 2.73 -20.70
N SER A 51 18.84 3.98 -20.47
CA SER A 51 18.87 5.02 -21.51
C SER A 51 17.50 5.25 -22.16
N HIS A 52 17.37 4.95 -23.45
CA HIS A 52 16.11 5.01 -24.19
C HIS A 52 15.08 4.01 -23.63
N GLY A 53 15.47 2.76 -23.37
CA GLY A 53 14.57 1.76 -22.81
C GLY A 53 13.99 2.18 -21.47
N ALA A 54 14.75 2.93 -20.65
CA ALA A 54 14.25 3.45 -19.38
C ALA A 54 13.05 4.41 -19.56
N ILE A 55 13.13 5.35 -20.53
CA ILE A 55 12.04 6.29 -20.77
C ILE A 55 10.83 5.61 -21.42
N SER A 56 11.07 4.62 -22.29
CA SER A 56 9.99 3.86 -22.93
C SER A 56 9.20 3.00 -21.93
N LEU A 57 9.87 2.38 -20.95
CA LEU A 57 9.20 1.64 -19.87
C LEU A 57 8.45 2.57 -18.91
N LEU A 58 8.98 3.76 -18.62
CA LEU A 58 8.25 4.77 -17.85
C LEU A 58 7.01 5.26 -18.59
N ASN A 59 7.09 5.48 -19.90
CA ASN A 59 5.94 5.82 -20.72
C ASN A 59 4.89 4.70 -20.69
N TYR A 60 5.30 3.44 -20.88
CA TYR A 60 4.41 2.29 -20.79
C TYR A 60 3.71 2.23 -19.43
N ALA A 61 4.43 2.36 -18.32
CA ALA A 61 3.82 2.31 -17.00
C ALA A 61 2.90 3.51 -16.69
N ALA A 62 3.18 4.68 -17.25
CA ALA A 62 2.36 5.87 -17.04
C ALA A 62 1.07 5.88 -17.88
N THR A 63 1.08 5.21 -19.04
CA THR A 63 -0.01 5.28 -20.02
C THR A 63 -0.80 3.98 -20.14
N SER A 64 -0.22 2.84 -19.76
CA SER A 64 -0.92 1.57 -19.81
C SER A 64 -2.01 1.50 -18.74
N ASN A 65 -3.17 0.99 -19.14
CA ASN A 65 -4.20 0.52 -18.20
C ASN A 65 -3.97 -0.96 -17.86
N HIS A 66 -2.70 -1.39 -17.85
CA HIS A 66 -2.34 -2.79 -17.64
C HIS A 66 -2.71 -3.22 -16.21
N VAL A 67 -3.35 -4.39 -16.09
CA VAL A 67 -3.80 -4.96 -14.81
C VAL A 67 -3.43 -6.45 -14.78
N PRO A 68 -2.74 -6.93 -13.73
CA PRO A 68 -2.33 -6.21 -12.53
C PRO A 68 -1.20 -5.21 -12.81
N LEU A 69 -1.19 -4.07 -12.09
CA LEU A 69 -0.14 -3.06 -12.23
C LEU A 69 1.24 -3.68 -11.98
N ILE A 70 2.21 -3.30 -12.83
CA ILE A 70 3.60 -3.73 -12.67
C ILE A 70 4.20 -3.09 -11.41
N PRO A 71 4.66 -3.88 -10.41
CA PRO A 71 5.02 -3.33 -9.11
C PRO A 71 6.29 -2.48 -9.07
N HIS A 72 7.25 -2.74 -9.95
CA HIS A 72 8.56 -2.09 -9.92
C HIS A 72 9.02 -1.62 -11.30
N ILE A 73 9.60 -0.43 -11.34
CA ILE A 73 10.30 0.10 -12.52
C ILE A 73 11.69 0.52 -12.07
N VAL A 74 12.70 -0.02 -12.72
CA VAL A 74 14.10 0.36 -12.51
C VAL A 74 14.56 1.10 -13.75
N SER A 75 14.99 2.33 -13.51
CA SER A 75 15.23 3.31 -14.56
C SER A 75 16.68 3.75 -14.46
N ILE A 76 17.52 3.31 -15.39
CA ILE A 76 18.96 3.56 -15.39
C ILE A 76 19.28 4.60 -16.46
N SER A 77 19.90 5.71 -16.07
CA SER A 77 20.27 6.84 -16.94
C SER A 77 19.17 7.19 -17.94
N THR A 78 17.98 7.58 -17.46
CA THR A 78 16.81 7.86 -18.29
C THR A 78 16.94 9.13 -19.12
N ARG A 79 16.75 9.02 -20.44
CA ARG A 79 16.70 10.20 -21.32
C ARG A 79 15.34 10.89 -21.24
N LEU A 80 15.18 11.81 -20.27
CA LEU A 80 13.92 12.55 -20.03
C LEU A 80 13.55 13.53 -21.15
N ASP A 81 14.54 14.08 -21.85
CA ASP A 81 14.34 14.92 -23.04
C ASP A 81 15.08 14.30 -24.24
N MET A 82 14.32 13.65 -25.12
CA MET A 82 14.83 13.12 -26.38
C MET A 82 14.65 14.08 -27.57
N PHE A 83 14.01 15.24 -27.38
CA PHE A 83 13.99 16.30 -28.39
C PHE A 83 15.41 16.85 -28.59
N ASP A 84 16.17 16.95 -27.50
CA ASP A 84 17.55 17.40 -27.53
C ASP A 84 18.50 16.36 -28.15
N VAL A 85 18.20 15.06 -28.01
CA VAL A 85 18.88 13.96 -28.73
C VAL A 85 18.64 14.08 -30.24
N LYS A 86 17.39 14.32 -30.66
CA LYS A 86 17.05 14.55 -32.07
C LYS A 86 17.77 15.79 -32.64
N ARG A 87 17.96 16.83 -31.82
CA ARG A 87 18.73 18.04 -32.16
C ARG A 87 20.24 17.80 -32.23
N ARG A 88 20.82 17.02 -31.30
CA ARG A 88 22.27 16.77 -31.18
C ARG A 88 22.80 15.65 -32.09
N HIS A 89 21.97 14.69 -32.47
CA HIS A 89 22.38 13.53 -33.27
C HIS A 89 22.08 13.67 -34.78
N GLY A 90 21.79 14.89 -35.25
CA GLY A 90 22.10 15.27 -36.63
C GLY A 90 23.61 15.13 -36.87
N HIS A 91 23.99 14.10 -37.65
CA HIS A 91 25.34 13.67 -38.02
C HIS A 91 26.51 14.00 -37.05
N LYS A 92 26.87 12.96 -36.27
CA LYS A 92 28.11 12.73 -35.46
C LYS A 92 28.07 13.23 -34.01
N ILE A 93 28.25 12.31 -33.04
CA ILE A 93 29.55 11.98 -32.40
C ILE A 93 29.32 10.89 -31.32
N MET A 94 30.15 9.84 -31.38
CA MET A 94 30.53 8.97 -30.25
C MET A 94 31.75 9.58 -29.56
N LYS A 95 31.65 9.81 -28.25
CA LYS A 95 32.67 10.15 -27.24
C LYS A 95 32.23 11.38 -26.45
N LEU A 96 31.83 11.18 -25.20
CA LEU A 96 32.09 12.11 -24.08
C LEU A 96 31.85 11.33 -22.77
N LEU A 97 32.86 11.36 -21.92
CA LEU A 97 32.95 10.76 -20.58
C LEU A 97 32.25 11.66 -19.54
N ASP A 98 31.83 11.09 -18.40
CA ASP A 98 30.77 11.54 -17.47
C ASP A 98 29.39 11.62 -18.13
N ASP A 99 28.30 11.33 -17.41
CA ASP A 99 26.91 11.35 -17.95
C ASP A 99 26.49 12.78 -18.38
N GLN A 100 27.09 13.32 -19.44
CA GLN A 100 26.73 14.55 -20.13
C GLN A 100 25.60 14.32 -21.14
N VAL A 101 25.28 13.04 -21.40
CA VAL A 101 24.11 12.65 -22.19
C VAL A 101 22.85 13.03 -21.41
N ILE A 102 22.86 12.81 -20.10
CA ILE A 102 21.79 13.22 -19.19
C ILE A 102 22.38 13.86 -17.93
N PRO A 103 22.27 15.19 -17.78
CA PRO A 103 22.71 15.85 -16.57
C PRO A 103 22.07 15.23 -15.32
N VAL A 104 22.88 14.88 -14.31
CA VAL A 104 22.41 14.38 -12.99
C VAL A 104 21.30 15.29 -12.42
N ARG A 105 21.41 16.60 -12.68
CA ARG A 105 20.40 17.60 -12.31
C ARG A 105 18.98 17.22 -12.77
N ASP A 106 18.83 16.76 -14.00
CA ASP A 106 17.51 16.50 -14.58
C ASP A 106 16.83 15.31 -13.88
N ILE A 107 17.61 14.30 -13.48
CA ILE A 107 17.14 13.14 -12.72
C ILE A 107 16.86 13.52 -11.27
N THR A 108 17.70 14.36 -10.66
CA THR A 108 17.43 14.86 -9.30
C THR A 108 16.16 15.71 -9.26
N SER A 109 15.88 16.52 -10.28
CA SER A 109 14.65 17.31 -10.37
C SER A 109 13.41 16.44 -10.55
N LEU A 110 13.46 15.39 -11.37
CA LEU A 110 12.37 14.42 -11.46
C LEU A 110 12.16 13.69 -10.11
N HIS A 111 13.24 13.29 -9.45
CA HIS A 111 13.18 12.65 -8.14
C HIS A 111 12.57 13.58 -7.09
N GLU A 112 12.91 14.86 -7.07
CA GLU A 112 12.31 15.85 -6.15
C GLU A 112 10.77 15.88 -6.28
N ILE A 113 10.26 15.89 -7.51
CA ILE A 113 8.82 15.90 -7.82
C ILE A 113 8.13 14.61 -7.37
N MET A 114 8.81 13.46 -7.50
CA MET A 114 8.26 12.12 -7.24
C MET A 114 8.91 11.43 -6.03
N SER A 115 9.41 12.22 -5.07
CA SER A 115 10.29 11.72 -4.00
C SER A 115 9.61 10.72 -3.05
N ASP A 116 8.27 10.75 -2.99
CA ASP A 116 7.41 9.82 -2.28
C ASP A 116 7.25 8.46 -2.98
N ARG A 117 7.48 8.41 -4.30
CA ARG A 117 7.25 7.22 -5.13
C ARG A 117 8.51 6.62 -5.73
N THR A 118 9.62 7.36 -5.71
CA THR A 118 10.87 6.95 -6.39
C THR A 118 12.02 6.79 -5.40
N SER A 119 12.99 5.96 -5.74
CA SER A 119 14.28 5.81 -5.04
C SER A 119 15.39 6.22 -5.98
N LEU A 120 16.22 7.18 -5.57
CA LEU A 120 17.36 7.63 -6.34
C LEU A 120 18.66 7.05 -5.77
N ARG A 121 19.52 6.58 -6.66
CA ARG A 121 20.91 6.18 -6.38
C ARG A 121 21.79 6.82 -7.44
N ILE A 122 22.87 7.45 -7.01
CA ILE A 122 23.87 8.07 -7.88
C ILE A 122 25.18 7.33 -7.65
N ILE A 123 25.73 6.75 -8.72
CA ILE A 123 27.06 6.15 -8.72
C ILE A 123 28.05 7.23 -9.14
N ALA A 124 29.03 7.51 -8.29
CA ALA A 124 29.99 8.57 -8.53
C ALA A 124 30.98 8.15 -9.64
N ASN A 125 31.32 9.09 -10.52
CA ASN A 125 32.27 8.90 -11.64
C ASN A 125 31.88 7.83 -12.67
N ALA A 126 30.59 7.46 -12.72
CA ALA A 126 30.09 6.58 -13.77
C ALA A 126 29.84 7.35 -15.07
N ASP A 127 30.22 6.73 -16.20
CA ASP A 127 29.75 7.14 -17.51
C ASP A 127 28.33 6.64 -17.81
N HIS A 128 27.74 7.10 -18.92
CA HIS A 128 26.38 6.75 -19.31
C HIS A 128 26.15 5.23 -19.51
N ASN A 129 27.21 4.47 -19.80
CA ASN A 129 27.15 3.03 -20.05
C ASN A 129 27.53 2.20 -18.80
N TYR A 130 28.02 2.86 -17.74
CA TYR A 130 28.57 2.25 -16.53
C TYR A 130 29.69 1.24 -16.83
N GLU A 131 30.54 1.47 -17.85
CA GLU A 131 31.55 0.49 -18.28
C GLU A 131 32.50 0.08 -17.13
N ALA A 132 32.97 1.06 -16.35
CA ALA A 132 33.82 0.81 -15.18
C ALA A 132 33.04 0.46 -13.90
N HIS A 133 31.71 0.55 -13.91
CA HIS A 133 30.83 0.43 -12.74
C HIS A 133 29.77 -0.68 -12.89
N ILE A 134 29.94 -1.58 -13.86
CA ILE A 134 28.93 -2.60 -14.21
C ILE A 134 28.54 -3.48 -13.01
N GLU A 135 29.51 -3.82 -12.16
CA GLU A 135 29.29 -4.58 -10.94
C GLU A 135 28.52 -3.77 -9.89
N GLU A 136 28.92 -2.52 -9.68
CA GLU A 136 28.28 -1.62 -8.71
C GLU A 136 26.81 -1.34 -9.07
N ILE A 137 26.51 -1.11 -10.35
CA ILE A 137 25.11 -0.94 -10.78
C ILE A 137 24.31 -2.22 -10.62
N SER A 138 24.88 -3.38 -10.96
CA SER A 138 24.21 -4.67 -10.81
C SER A 138 23.91 -4.97 -9.33
N GLN A 139 24.87 -4.73 -8.45
CA GLN A 139 24.70 -4.88 -7.00
C GLN A 139 23.68 -3.89 -6.44
N THR A 140 23.65 -2.66 -6.93
CA THR A 140 22.66 -1.64 -6.52
C THR A 140 21.23 -2.07 -6.87
N VAL A 141 21.01 -2.56 -8.10
CA VAL A 141 19.71 -3.06 -8.53
C VAL A 141 19.33 -4.32 -7.74
N ALA A 142 20.27 -5.25 -7.55
CA ALA A 142 20.03 -6.46 -6.75
C ALA A 142 19.69 -6.13 -5.29
N HIS A 143 20.40 -5.16 -4.68
CA HIS A 143 20.12 -4.69 -3.32
C HIS A 143 18.73 -4.10 -3.23
N TYR A 144 18.29 -3.27 -4.19
CA TYR A 144 16.93 -2.72 -4.22
C TYR A 144 15.85 -3.81 -4.14
N PHE A 145 16.05 -4.95 -4.81
CA PHE A 145 15.12 -6.08 -4.76
C PHE A 145 15.33 -7.02 -3.57
N SER A 146 16.45 -6.89 -2.84
CA SER A 146 16.71 -7.66 -1.62
C SER A 146 15.78 -7.26 -0.48
N TYR A 147 15.66 -8.13 0.53
CA TYR A 147 14.88 -7.82 1.72
C TYR A 147 15.33 -6.52 2.41
N GLU A 148 16.64 -6.34 2.59
CA GLU A 148 17.19 -5.16 3.27
C GLU A 148 17.00 -3.89 2.45
N GLY A 149 17.28 -3.91 1.15
CA GLY A 149 17.06 -2.74 0.30
C GLY A 149 15.59 -2.34 0.20
N ARG A 150 14.65 -3.29 0.22
CA ARG A 150 13.22 -2.98 0.31
C ARG A 150 12.81 -2.40 1.65
N LYS A 151 13.40 -2.86 2.75
CA LYS A 151 13.18 -2.30 4.09
C LYS A 151 13.69 -0.86 4.17
N GLU A 152 14.88 -0.58 3.64
CA GLU A 152 15.46 0.77 3.54
C GLU A 152 14.60 1.69 2.67
N ASP A 153 14.17 1.22 1.49
CA ASP A 153 13.34 1.97 0.58
C ASP A 153 11.96 2.30 1.18
N TRP A 154 11.35 1.34 1.87
CA TRP A 154 10.13 1.54 2.64
C TRP A 154 10.34 2.60 3.73
N ALA A 155 11.38 2.46 4.55
CA ALA A 155 11.70 3.41 5.61
C ALA A 155 11.89 4.83 5.05
N ARG A 156 12.57 4.96 3.91
CA ARG A 156 12.80 6.24 3.23
C ARG A 156 11.55 6.84 2.61
N ARG A 157 10.63 6.06 2.04
CA ARG A 157 9.39 6.59 1.44
C ARG A 157 8.36 6.98 2.49
N VAL A 158 8.29 6.19 3.56
CA VAL A 158 7.18 6.23 4.52
C VAL A 158 7.51 7.09 5.75
N LEU A 159 8.75 7.11 6.22
CA LEU A 159 9.12 7.89 7.41
C LEU A 159 9.17 9.42 7.17
N PRO A 160 9.66 9.95 6.04
CA PRO A 160 9.74 11.40 5.79
C PRO A 160 8.44 12.03 5.27
N ASN A 161 7.62 11.30 4.48
CA ASN A 161 6.35 11.79 3.92
C ASN A 161 5.15 11.63 4.87
N TRP A 162 5.47 11.57 6.17
CA TRP A 162 4.59 11.41 7.33
C TRP A 162 3.38 12.37 7.37
N ASN A 163 3.40 13.45 6.56
CA ASN A 163 2.43 14.56 6.56
C ASN A 163 1.52 14.71 5.31
N ILE A 164 1.65 13.93 4.21
CA ILE A 164 1.04 14.33 2.90
C ILE A 164 0.06 13.32 2.28
N TRP A 165 -0.65 12.51 3.06
CA TRP A 165 -1.78 11.73 2.50
C TRP A 165 -3.10 12.09 3.18
N VAL A 166 -3.55 13.33 2.90
CA VAL A 166 -4.88 13.83 3.23
C VAL A 166 -5.44 14.59 2.02
N ASN A 167 -5.98 13.87 1.04
CA ASN A 167 -6.80 14.51 0.01
C ASN A 167 -8.22 14.69 0.56
N ALA A 168 -8.55 15.92 0.93
CA ALA A 168 -9.90 16.30 1.31
C ALA A 168 -10.78 16.42 0.05
N VAL A 169 -11.53 15.37 -0.27
CA VAL A 169 -12.58 15.46 -1.30
C VAL A 169 -13.87 15.90 -0.62
N GLY A 170 -14.35 17.11 -0.94
CA GLY A 170 -15.71 17.55 -0.60
C GLY A 170 -16.03 17.68 0.91
N GLY A 171 -15.10 18.22 1.71
CA GLY A 171 -15.32 18.37 3.17
C GLY A 171 -15.12 17.10 3.99
N VAL A 172 -14.72 16.01 3.35
CA VAL A 172 -14.33 14.76 3.98
C VAL A 172 -12.84 14.81 4.32
N LEU A 173 -12.50 14.50 5.57
CA LEU A 173 -11.13 14.66 6.05
C LEU A 173 -10.22 13.45 5.85
N ASN A 174 -10.71 12.28 5.43
CA ASN A 174 -9.92 11.04 5.43
C ASN A 174 -10.37 10.07 4.34
N PHE A 175 -9.49 9.73 3.40
CA PHE A 175 -9.57 8.53 2.54
C PHE A 175 -8.18 7.90 2.52
N ARG A 176 -8.05 6.64 2.95
CA ARG A 176 -6.78 5.88 2.93
C ARG A 176 -7.00 4.46 2.50
N THR A 177 -6.16 3.93 1.62
CA THR A 177 -6.18 2.53 1.20
C THR A 177 -5.23 1.68 2.04
N VAL A 178 -5.66 0.48 2.45
CA VAL A 178 -4.77 -0.54 3.06
C VAL A 178 -3.90 -1.26 2.00
N GLY A 179 -3.99 -0.84 0.73
CA GLY A 179 -3.37 -1.51 -0.42
C GLY A 179 -1.85 -1.38 -0.57
N ASP A 180 -1.19 -0.55 0.23
CA ASP A 180 0.28 -0.38 0.17
C ASP A 180 1.02 -1.35 1.11
N VAL A 181 0.29 -2.29 1.74
CA VAL A 181 0.84 -3.25 2.69
C VAL A 181 1.23 -4.54 1.99
N TRP A 182 2.54 -4.79 1.96
CA TRP A 182 3.14 -6.03 1.47
C TRP A 182 3.06 -7.13 2.54
N ILE A 183 2.66 -8.32 2.11
CA ILE A 183 2.48 -9.53 2.92
C ILE A 183 3.45 -10.59 2.40
N PRO A 184 4.55 -10.86 3.11
CA PRO A 184 5.37 -12.03 2.86
C PRO A 184 4.56 -13.29 3.21
N SER A 185 4.30 -14.19 2.25
CA SER A 185 3.71 -15.49 2.57
C SER A 185 4.78 -16.43 3.11
N THR A 186 4.62 -16.85 4.35
CA THR A 186 5.53 -17.81 5.01
C THR A 186 5.24 -19.27 4.64
N ILE A 187 4.13 -19.55 3.93
CA ILE A 187 3.60 -20.90 3.73
C ILE A 187 3.93 -21.47 2.34
N ASP A 188 3.89 -20.64 1.31
CA ASP A 188 4.10 -21.05 -0.10
C ASP A 188 5.22 -20.27 -0.79
N GLY A 189 5.95 -19.44 -0.03
CA GLY A 189 7.02 -18.60 -0.53
C GLY A 189 6.56 -17.43 -1.38
N THR A 190 5.24 -17.23 -1.59
CA THR A 190 4.72 -16.11 -2.41
C THR A 190 4.86 -14.76 -1.72
N LEU A 191 5.03 -13.70 -2.49
CA LEU A 191 4.88 -12.34 -2.00
C LEU A 191 3.45 -11.93 -2.35
N SER A 192 2.70 -11.38 -1.42
CA SER A 192 1.36 -10.86 -1.72
C SER A 192 1.31 -9.40 -1.32
N TYR A 193 0.37 -8.65 -1.87
CA TYR A 193 0.02 -7.33 -1.36
C TYR A 193 -1.50 -7.21 -1.31
N MET A 194 -2.02 -6.43 -0.36
CA MET A 194 -3.46 -6.19 -0.30
C MET A 194 -3.90 -5.40 -1.52
N CYS A 195 -5.00 -5.79 -2.19
CA CYS A 195 -5.36 -5.12 -3.43
C CYS A 195 -5.65 -3.62 -3.16
N PRO A 196 -5.11 -2.72 -3.99
CA PRO A 196 -5.39 -1.29 -3.90
C PRO A 196 -6.89 -1.00 -3.93
N GLY A 197 -7.37 -0.16 -3.02
CA GLY A 197 -8.79 0.25 -2.97
C GLY A 197 -9.74 -0.67 -2.20
N ILE A 198 -9.25 -1.71 -1.53
CA ILE A 198 -10.14 -2.65 -0.82
C ILE A 198 -10.57 -2.17 0.57
N ILE A 199 -9.80 -1.35 1.27
CA ILE A 199 -10.20 -0.83 2.59
C ILE A 199 -9.93 0.66 2.64
N TYR A 200 -11.00 1.44 2.63
CA TYR A 200 -10.98 2.89 2.83
C TYR A 200 -11.42 3.27 4.24
N ARG A 201 -10.64 4.12 4.94
CA ARG A 201 -11.04 4.72 6.22
C ARG A 201 -11.61 6.13 6.06
N CYS A 202 -12.83 6.28 6.57
CA CYS A 202 -13.70 7.47 6.60
C CYS A 202 -14.13 8.00 5.22
N GLY A 203 -15.30 8.64 5.20
CA GLY A 203 -15.97 9.09 3.98
C GLY A 203 -17.41 9.48 4.23
N ASP A 204 -17.80 10.71 3.86
CA ASP A 204 -19.20 11.02 3.55
C ASP A 204 -19.31 11.23 2.04
N GLN A 205 -19.92 10.27 1.37
CA GLN A 205 -20.19 10.31 -0.07
C GLN A 205 -21.68 9.98 -0.21
N THR A 206 -22.51 11.01 -0.07
CA THR A 206 -23.92 11.03 -0.42
C THR A 206 -23.99 11.42 -1.89
N ASN A 207 -24.00 10.47 -2.83
CA ASN A 207 -25.23 10.16 -3.57
C ASN A 207 -25.03 8.97 -4.55
N LYS A 208 -23.95 8.18 -4.40
CA LYS A 208 -23.65 7.00 -5.25
C LYS A 208 -23.25 5.74 -4.46
N ILE A 209 -23.26 5.78 -3.13
CA ILE A 209 -22.83 4.66 -2.26
C ILE A 209 -24.06 3.94 -1.68
N ARG A 210 -24.12 2.62 -1.88
CA ARG A 210 -25.05 1.75 -1.14
C ARG A 210 -24.51 1.54 0.27
N ARG A 211 -25.24 2.00 1.29
CA ARG A 211 -24.86 1.86 2.69
C ARG A 211 -25.43 0.56 3.26
N HIS A 212 -24.56 -0.25 3.87
CA HIS A 212 -24.94 -1.44 4.63
C HIS A 212 -24.70 -1.15 6.11
N GLN A 213 -25.75 -1.25 6.94
CA GLN A 213 -25.65 -1.01 8.38
C GLN A 213 -25.29 -2.30 9.10
N THR A 214 -24.16 -2.30 9.80
CA THR A 214 -23.63 -3.46 10.55
C THR A 214 -23.30 -3.03 11.99
N PRO A 215 -24.31 -2.82 12.85
CA PRO A 215 -24.10 -2.26 14.18
C PRO A 215 -23.35 -3.25 15.08
N VAL A 216 -22.33 -2.75 15.80
CA VAL A 216 -21.58 -3.55 16.78
C VAL A 216 -22.41 -3.82 18.04
N PHE A 217 -23.18 -2.82 18.48
CA PHE A 217 -23.98 -2.85 19.71
C PHE A 217 -25.48 -2.74 19.37
N THR A 218 -26.37 -3.24 20.24
CA THR A 218 -27.81 -2.95 20.13
C THR A 218 -28.13 -1.48 20.40
N GLU A 219 -29.34 -1.05 20.07
CA GLU A 219 -29.86 0.26 20.47
C GLU A 219 -29.80 0.47 21.99
N GLU A 220 -30.19 -0.54 22.77
CA GLU A 220 -30.09 -0.50 24.24
C GLU A 220 -28.64 -0.36 24.73
N GLU A 221 -27.67 -0.91 23.99
CA GLU A 221 -26.25 -0.80 24.29
C GLU A 221 -25.65 0.54 23.85
N TYR A 222 -26.36 1.34 23.07
CA TYR A 222 -26.02 2.71 22.70
C TYR A 222 -26.60 3.77 23.66
N SER A 223 -27.23 3.37 24.78
CA SER A 223 -27.68 4.29 25.83
C SER A 223 -26.55 5.19 26.35
N SER A 224 -26.90 6.37 26.87
CA SER A 224 -25.96 7.33 27.46
C SER A 224 -25.05 6.68 28.50
N ASP A 225 -25.63 5.87 29.39
CA ASP A 225 -24.94 5.28 30.54
C ASP A 225 -23.92 4.22 30.10
N LYS A 226 -24.28 3.37 29.13
CA LYS A 226 -23.36 2.38 28.57
C LYS A 226 -22.28 3.04 27.69
N ARG A 227 -22.60 4.15 27.01
CA ARG A 227 -21.59 4.97 26.31
C ARG A 227 -20.61 5.61 27.30
N ALA A 228 -21.09 6.17 28.40
CA ALA A 228 -20.25 6.72 29.46
C ALA A 228 -19.36 5.63 30.10
N THR A 229 -19.90 4.43 30.33
CA THR A 229 -19.12 3.29 30.85
C THR A 229 -17.97 2.92 29.91
N ARG A 230 -18.22 2.82 28.59
CA ARG A 230 -17.16 2.55 27.60
C ARG A 230 -16.15 3.69 27.50
N LEU A 231 -16.60 4.95 27.54
CA LEU A 231 -15.69 6.10 27.60
C LEU A 231 -14.84 6.07 28.89
N GLY A 232 -15.42 5.60 29.99
CA GLY A 232 -14.73 5.37 31.25
C GLY A 232 -13.66 4.28 31.18
N MET A 233 -13.83 3.26 30.33
CA MET A 233 -12.77 2.26 30.08
C MET A 233 -11.55 2.93 29.45
N TYR A 234 -11.73 3.72 28.40
CA TYR A 234 -10.63 4.41 27.71
C TYR A 234 -9.83 5.36 28.61
N LEU A 235 -10.43 5.88 29.69
CA LEU A 235 -9.73 6.69 30.68
C LEU A 235 -8.64 5.94 31.47
N LYS A 236 -8.60 4.61 31.38
CA LYS A 236 -7.55 3.76 31.95
C LYS A 236 -6.34 3.62 31.01
N GLY A 237 -6.23 4.46 29.97
CA GLY A 237 -5.14 4.44 29.01
C GLY A 237 -5.12 3.18 28.15
N THR A 238 -3.93 2.73 27.77
CA THR A 238 -3.71 1.60 26.84
C THR A 238 -4.46 0.32 27.23
N GLU A 239 -4.48 -0.03 28.52
CA GLU A 239 -5.22 -1.21 29.01
C GLU A 239 -6.72 -1.06 28.82
N GLY A 240 -7.26 0.13 29.08
CA GLY A 240 -8.66 0.45 28.89
C GLY A 240 -9.11 0.42 27.44
N PHE A 241 -8.27 0.92 26.52
CA PHE A 241 -8.50 0.80 25.08
C PHE A 241 -8.55 -0.65 24.63
N SER A 242 -7.57 -1.45 25.06
CA SER A 242 -7.52 -2.87 24.74
C SER A 242 -8.74 -3.63 25.29
N GLU A 243 -9.14 -3.36 26.53
CA GLU A 243 -10.36 -3.92 27.14
C GLU A 243 -11.62 -3.58 26.32
N ALA A 244 -11.79 -2.30 25.97
CA ALA A 244 -12.91 -1.87 25.15
C ALA A 244 -12.93 -2.52 23.76
N TYR A 245 -11.76 -2.76 23.16
CA TYR A 245 -11.66 -3.44 21.86
C TYR A 245 -12.02 -4.92 21.96
N MET A 246 -11.62 -5.59 23.03
CA MET A 246 -12.04 -6.97 23.32
C MET A 246 -13.56 -7.08 23.55
N VAL A 247 -14.20 -6.08 24.17
CA VAL A 247 -15.67 -6.00 24.30
C VAL A 247 -16.35 -5.79 22.93
N MET A 248 -15.79 -4.97 22.04
CA MET A 248 -16.33 -4.87 20.67
C MET A 248 -16.19 -6.20 19.94
N LEU A 249 -15.05 -6.88 20.11
CA LEU A 249 -14.77 -8.17 19.50
C LEU A 249 -15.72 -9.27 19.98
N SER A 250 -16.24 -9.22 21.21
CA SER A 250 -17.26 -10.17 21.67
C SER A 250 -18.59 -10.07 20.92
N HIS A 251 -18.78 -9.02 20.12
CA HIS A 251 -19.96 -8.82 19.27
C HIS A 251 -19.71 -9.14 17.80
N ILE A 252 -18.61 -9.85 17.48
CA ILE A 252 -18.13 -10.05 16.12
C ILE A 252 -19.18 -10.65 15.17
N ARG A 253 -20.01 -11.58 15.66
CA ARG A 253 -21.11 -12.22 14.91
C ARG A 253 -22.10 -11.23 14.30
N ARG A 254 -22.23 -10.02 14.88
CA ARG A 254 -23.18 -9.02 14.38
C ARG A 254 -22.68 -8.27 13.16
N PHE A 255 -21.39 -7.97 13.10
CA PHE A 255 -20.88 -6.99 12.14
C PHE A 255 -19.91 -7.56 11.12
N LEU A 256 -19.15 -8.62 11.46
CA LEU A 256 -18.14 -9.13 10.54
C LEU A 256 -18.73 -9.99 9.41
N PRO A 257 -19.67 -10.94 9.64
CA PRO A 257 -20.22 -11.77 8.57
C PRO A 257 -20.73 -11.01 7.33
N PRO A 258 -21.55 -9.95 7.45
CA PRO A 258 -22.01 -9.21 6.27
C PRO A 258 -20.88 -8.48 5.52
N ILE A 259 -19.80 -8.11 6.22
CA ILE A 259 -18.61 -7.50 5.60
C ILE A 259 -17.84 -8.56 4.80
N LEU A 260 -17.61 -9.74 5.39
CA LEU A 260 -16.92 -10.85 4.74
C LEU A 260 -17.69 -11.37 3.52
N GLU A 261 -19.02 -11.50 3.66
CA GLU A 261 -19.90 -11.88 2.55
C GLU A 261 -19.78 -10.88 1.39
N HIS A 262 -19.79 -9.57 1.69
CA HIS A 262 -19.62 -8.55 0.67
C HIS A 262 -18.26 -8.66 -0.04
N ILE A 263 -17.18 -8.86 0.72
CA ILE A 263 -15.82 -9.03 0.19
C ILE A 263 -15.77 -10.18 -0.80
N VAL A 264 -16.25 -11.36 -0.39
CA VAL A 264 -16.16 -12.58 -1.20
C VAL A 264 -17.06 -12.50 -2.43
N ASN A 265 -18.30 -12.01 -2.28
CA ASN A 265 -19.32 -12.06 -3.33
C ASN A 265 -19.25 -10.92 -4.33
N LYS A 266 -18.74 -9.73 -3.94
CA LYS A 266 -18.72 -8.55 -4.81
C LYS A 266 -17.38 -8.28 -5.45
N ARG A 267 -16.28 -8.46 -4.70
CA ARG A 267 -14.91 -8.14 -5.15
C ARG A 267 -14.81 -6.72 -5.76
N THR A 268 -15.61 -5.79 -5.24
CA THR A 268 -15.60 -4.37 -5.61
C THR A 268 -14.93 -3.55 -4.52
N PRO A 269 -14.37 -2.37 -4.82
CA PRO A 269 -13.90 -1.43 -3.81
C PRO A 269 -14.99 -1.13 -2.78
N PHE A 270 -14.65 -1.14 -1.48
CA PHE A 270 -15.58 -0.84 -0.40
C PHE A 270 -14.94 0.04 0.68
N VAL A 271 -15.81 0.68 1.46
CA VAL A 271 -15.42 1.59 2.54
C VAL A 271 -15.93 1.00 3.85
N VAL A 272 -15.06 0.90 4.85
CA VAL A 272 -15.46 0.57 6.22
C VAL A 272 -15.32 1.84 7.07
N HIS A 273 -16.42 2.32 7.62
CA HIS A 273 -16.40 3.49 8.48
C HIS A 273 -17.23 3.28 9.75
N CYS A 274 -16.97 4.13 10.74
CA CYS A 274 -17.81 4.29 11.91
C CYS A 274 -18.04 5.79 12.14
N THR A 275 -18.39 6.21 13.34
CA THR A 275 -18.57 7.63 13.66
C THR A 275 -17.24 8.41 13.59
N GLY A 276 -16.19 7.89 14.22
CA GLY A 276 -14.87 8.55 14.27
C GLY A 276 -13.81 7.92 13.38
N GLY A 277 -14.13 6.84 12.65
CA GLY A 277 -13.16 6.11 11.82
C GLY A 277 -12.00 5.45 12.57
N LYS A 278 -12.03 5.43 13.91
CA LYS A 278 -10.94 4.97 14.78
C LYS A 278 -11.16 3.56 15.31
N ASP A 279 -12.03 3.40 16.32
CA ASP A 279 -12.04 2.19 17.14
C ASP A 279 -12.68 1.00 16.40
N ARG A 280 -13.98 1.09 16.10
CA ARG A 280 -14.73 0.01 15.40
C ARG A 280 -14.16 -0.26 14.01
N THR A 281 -13.81 0.80 13.28
CA THR A 281 -13.14 0.69 11.98
C THR A 281 -11.77 0.04 12.13
N GLY A 282 -10.98 0.44 13.12
CA GLY A 282 -9.66 -0.10 13.39
C GLY A 282 -9.69 -1.59 13.71
N ILE A 283 -10.67 -2.06 14.50
CA ILE A 283 -10.84 -3.49 14.80
C ILE A 283 -11.17 -4.28 13.53
N VAL A 284 -12.13 -3.81 12.71
CA VAL A 284 -12.44 -4.48 11.43
C VAL A 284 -11.20 -4.52 10.53
N CYS A 285 -10.48 -3.40 10.39
CA CYS A 285 -9.29 -3.32 9.56
C CYS A 285 -8.18 -4.24 10.08
N ALA A 286 -7.99 -4.33 11.39
CA ALA A 286 -7.01 -5.23 12.00
C ALA A 286 -7.34 -6.69 11.73
N ILE A 287 -8.62 -7.09 11.87
CA ILE A 287 -9.06 -8.45 11.57
C ILE A 287 -8.84 -8.80 10.10
N LEU A 288 -9.20 -7.92 9.17
CA LEU A 288 -8.99 -8.15 7.74
C LEU A 288 -7.48 -8.26 7.41
N GLN A 289 -6.65 -7.41 8.01
CA GLN A 289 -5.19 -7.48 7.86
C GLN A 289 -4.60 -8.77 8.46
N MET A 290 -5.09 -9.24 9.61
CA MET A 290 -4.71 -10.53 10.20
C MET A 290 -5.10 -11.71 9.30
N ILE A 291 -6.30 -11.71 8.69
CA ILE A 291 -6.71 -12.72 7.70
C ILE A 291 -5.75 -12.71 6.50
N CYS A 292 -5.34 -11.52 6.08
CA CYS A 292 -4.37 -11.34 5.00
C CYS A 292 -2.94 -11.70 5.42
N GLY A 293 -2.66 -11.97 6.71
CA GLY A 293 -1.32 -12.32 7.19
C GLY A 293 -0.35 -11.14 7.28
N VAL A 294 -0.86 -9.93 7.41
CA VAL A 294 -0.06 -8.73 7.67
C VAL A 294 0.59 -8.85 9.05
N ASN A 295 1.84 -8.41 9.17
CA ASN A 295 2.57 -8.38 10.45
C ASN A 295 1.88 -7.43 11.45
N GLU A 296 1.77 -7.86 12.71
CA GLU A 296 1.10 -7.12 13.80
C GLU A 296 1.66 -5.70 14.02
N GLU A 297 2.96 -5.49 13.86
CA GLU A 297 3.58 -4.16 13.95
C GLU A 297 3.05 -3.23 12.85
N VAL A 298 2.83 -3.77 11.65
CA VAL A 298 2.27 -3.03 10.52
C VAL A 298 0.79 -2.73 10.74
N ILE A 299 0.04 -3.68 11.33
CA ILE A 299 -1.37 -3.48 11.70
C ILE A 299 -1.49 -2.34 12.72
N ALA A 300 -0.66 -2.37 13.76
CA ALA A 300 -0.63 -1.35 14.80
C ALA A 300 -0.21 0.02 14.24
N TRP A 301 0.78 0.04 13.34
CA TRP A 301 1.20 1.23 12.64
C TRP A 301 0.08 1.82 11.78
N GLU A 302 -0.58 1.02 10.94
CA GLU A 302 -1.68 1.47 10.07
C GLU A 302 -2.83 2.05 10.90
N TYR A 303 -3.18 1.38 12.00
CA TYR A 303 -4.12 1.92 12.98
C TYR A 303 -3.65 3.29 13.52
N GLY A 304 -2.40 3.38 13.95
CA GLY A 304 -1.77 4.58 14.51
C GLY A 304 -1.76 5.79 13.58
N LEU A 305 -1.78 5.57 12.25
CA LEU A 305 -1.91 6.66 11.29
C LEU A 305 -3.19 7.48 11.52
N THR A 306 -4.23 6.90 12.13
CA THR A 306 -5.49 7.60 12.45
C THR A 306 -5.23 8.86 13.29
N GLN A 307 -4.25 8.83 14.20
CA GLN A 307 -3.87 9.96 15.06
C GLN A 307 -3.51 11.22 14.26
N ARG A 308 -2.82 11.04 13.13
CA ARG A 308 -2.33 12.14 12.28
C ARG A 308 -3.42 12.77 11.43
N CYS A 309 -4.52 12.05 11.28
CA CYS A 309 -5.67 12.41 10.46
C CYS A 309 -6.85 12.91 11.29
N GLN A 310 -6.68 12.98 12.62
CA GLN A 310 -7.67 13.52 13.53
C GLN A 310 -7.56 15.05 13.57
N ALA A 311 -8.41 15.71 12.78
CA ALA A 311 -8.74 17.10 13.02
C ALA A 311 -9.83 17.15 14.10
N PHE A 312 -9.43 17.18 15.38
CA PHE A 312 -10.38 17.35 16.47
C PHE A 312 -11.07 18.70 16.32
N LYS A 313 -12.39 18.69 16.19
CA LYS A 313 -13.17 19.91 16.24
C LYS A 313 -13.53 20.20 17.69
N GLU A 314 -13.71 21.48 18.04
CA GLU A 314 -14.20 21.86 19.37
C GLU A 314 -15.52 21.16 19.73
N VAL A 315 -16.34 20.83 18.72
CA VAL A 315 -17.59 20.08 18.91
C VAL A 315 -17.34 18.65 19.41
N ASP A 316 -16.25 18.00 19.02
CA ASP A 316 -15.92 16.65 19.49
C ASP A 316 -15.56 16.67 20.98
N ILE A 317 -14.80 17.68 21.40
CA ILE A 317 -14.45 17.89 22.81
C ILE A 317 -15.70 18.18 23.63
N LYS A 318 -16.58 19.07 23.14
CA LYS A 318 -17.86 19.39 23.80
C LYS A 318 -18.76 18.15 23.94
N ASN A 319 -18.84 17.33 22.90
CA ASN A 319 -19.64 16.11 22.92
C ASN A 319 -19.12 15.09 23.95
N VAL A 320 -17.80 14.89 24.03
CA VAL A 320 -17.22 13.98 25.04
C VAL A 320 -17.46 14.52 26.45
N LYS A 321 -17.23 15.82 26.68
CA LYS A 321 -17.48 16.45 27.98
C LYS A 321 -18.94 16.32 28.41
N ALA A 322 -19.90 16.55 27.50
CA ALA A 322 -21.32 16.39 27.79
C ALA A 322 -21.70 14.95 28.19
N VAL A 323 -21.11 13.93 27.56
CA VAL A 323 -21.36 12.52 27.93
C VAL A 323 -20.73 12.16 29.28
N MET A 324 -19.66 12.85 29.68
CA MET A 324 -18.92 12.63 30.93
C MET A 324 -19.28 13.65 32.03
N ASN A 325 -20.40 14.38 31.88
CA ASN A 325 -20.87 15.40 32.82
C ASN A 325 -19.84 16.50 33.19
N ASP A 326 -18.99 16.91 32.24
CA ASP A 326 -17.94 17.92 32.41
C ASP A 326 -16.82 17.58 33.43
N ASP A 327 -16.80 16.37 34.02
CA ASP A 327 -15.82 15.94 35.03
C ASP A 327 -14.42 15.61 34.46
N ILE A 328 -14.19 15.86 33.17
CA ILE A 328 -12.99 15.45 32.44
C ILE A 328 -12.23 16.65 31.86
N THR A 329 -10.90 16.65 32.06
CA THR A 329 -10.03 17.71 31.56
C THR A 329 -9.90 17.68 30.03
N GLU A 330 -9.63 18.86 29.46
CA GLU A 330 -9.03 19.08 28.14
C GLU A 330 -8.19 17.91 27.62
N GLU A 331 -7.09 17.73 28.32
CA GLU A 331 -6.03 16.77 28.00
C GLU A 331 -6.53 15.33 27.96
N ARG A 332 -7.34 14.92 28.95
CA ARG A 332 -7.90 13.57 28.99
C ARG A 332 -8.89 13.33 27.86
N VAL A 333 -9.65 14.36 27.44
CA VAL A 333 -10.51 14.24 26.25
C VAL A 333 -9.66 14.05 24.99
N ARG A 334 -8.55 14.76 24.86
CA ARG A 334 -7.62 14.56 23.73
C ARG A 334 -7.02 13.15 23.73
N GLU A 335 -6.69 12.62 24.90
CA GLU A 335 -6.23 11.23 25.05
C GLU A 335 -7.31 10.22 24.62
N LEU A 336 -8.55 10.40 25.09
CA LEU A 336 -9.70 9.56 24.68
C LEU A 336 -9.90 9.53 23.16
N LEU A 337 -9.72 10.68 22.53
CA LEU A 337 -9.89 10.82 21.10
C LEU A 337 -8.68 10.31 20.31
N SER A 338 -7.51 10.16 20.94
CA SER A 338 -6.26 9.72 20.31
C SER A 338 -6.33 8.29 19.75
N ALA A 339 -5.51 7.99 18.74
CA ALA A 339 -5.37 6.69 18.09
C ALA A 339 -3.91 6.23 18.11
N ARG A 340 -3.40 5.93 19.30
CA ARG A 340 -2.00 5.52 19.51
C ARG A 340 -1.77 4.07 19.08
N ALA A 341 -0.66 3.78 18.40
CA ALA A 341 -0.36 2.43 17.92
C ALA A 341 -0.31 1.41 19.07
N GLU A 342 0.14 1.85 20.24
CA GLU A 342 0.21 1.09 21.49
C GLU A 342 -1.14 0.49 21.89
N TYR A 343 -2.26 1.16 21.57
CA TYR A 343 -3.60 0.63 21.84
C TYR A 343 -3.88 -0.62 21.00
N MET A 344 -3.46 -0.61 19.74
CA MET A 344 -3.61 -1.74 18.83
C MET A 344 -2.63 -2.86 19.18
N ILE A 345 -1.38 -2.56 19.53
CA ILE A 345 -0.42 -3.56 20.03
C ILE A 345 -1.01 -4.30 21.23
N ARG A 346 -1.48 -3.54 22.24
CA ARG A 346 -2.04 -4.16 23.44
C ARG A 346 -3.32 -4.94 23.18
N PHE A 347 -4.12 -4.53 22.19
CA PHE A 347 -5.27 -5.32 21.74
C PHE A 347 -4.86 -6.64 21.09
N LEU A 348 -3.86 -6.61 20.21
CA LEU A 348 -3.33 -7.81 19.54
C LEU A 348 -2.74 -8.78 20.57
N GLU A 349 -1.99 -8.30 21.56
CA GLU A 349 -1.51 -9.14 22.68
C GLU A 349 -2.66 -9.88 23.37
N ARG A 350 -3.70 -9.16 23.81
CA ARG A 350 -4.88 -9.76 24.45
C ARG A 350 -5.66 -10.69 23.52
N PHE A 351 -5.70 -10.38 22.24
CA PHE A 351 -6.30 -11.23 21.22
C PHE A 351 -5.56 -12.57 21.14
N HIS A 352 -4.23 -12.54 21.11
CA HIS A 352 -3.40 -13.74 21.08
C HIS A 352 -3.44 -14.53 22.40
N GLU A 353 -3.45 -13.85 23.55
CA GLU A 353 -3.65 -14.50 24.85
C GLU A 353 -4.98 -15.28 24.90
N LYS A 354 -6.06 -14.72 24.35
CA LYS A 354 -7.39 -15.34 24.40
C LYS A 354 -7.61 -16.41 23.31
N TYR A 355 -7.24 -16.12 22.07
CA TYR A 355 -7.61 -16.95 20.92
C TYR A 355 -6.42 -17.62 20.24
N GLY A 356 -5.19 -17.17 20.51
CA GLY A 356 -3.96 -17.68 19.92
C GLY A 356 -3.73 -17.24 18.48
N THR A 357 -4.65 -17.49 17.55
CA THR A 357 -4.50 -17.13 16.12
C THR A 357 -5.81 -16.62 15.52
N ILE A 358 -5.71 -15.87 14.43
CA ILE A 358 -6.89 -15.42 13.67
C ILE A 358 -7.79 -16.57 13.21
N HIS A 359 -7.20 -17.69 12.80
CA HIS A 359 -7.95 -18.88 12.38
C HIS A 359 -8.75 -19.49 13.52
N LYS A 360 -8.13 -19.64 14.71
CA LYS A 360 -8.82 -20.13 15.91
C LYS A 360 -9.95 -19.20 16.32
N PHE A 361 -9.72 -17.89 16.31
CA PHE A 361 -10.73 -16.88 16.60
C PHE A 361 -11.94 -16.98 15.67
N LEU A 362 -11.73 -16.98 14.35
CA LEU A 362 -12.83 -17.04 13.37
C LEU A 362 -13.56 -18.39 13.42
N GLY A 363 -12.84 -19.49 13.68
CA GLY A 363 -13.45 -20.80 13.87
C GLY A 363 -14.31 -20.87 15.13
N SER A 364 -13.85 -20.35 16.28
CA SER A 364 -14.61 -20.41 17.53
C SER A 364 -15.75 -19.39 17.62
N GLU A 365 -15.53 -18.18 17.09
CA GLU A 365 -16.47 -17.08 17.25
C GLU A 365 -17.43 -16.91 16.07
N LEU A 366 -17.13 -17.47 14.89
CA LEU A 366 -17.99 -17.38 13.70
C LEU A 366 -18.27 -18.72 13.02
N ASP A 367 -17.76 -19.84 13.54
CA ASP A 367 -17.88 -21.18 12.94
C ASP A 367 -17.30 -21.26 11.52
N MET A 368 -16.33 -20.40 11.19
CA MET A 368 -15.73 -20.36 9.86
C MET A 368 -14.74 -21.50 9.65
N THR A 369 -14.83 -22.13 8.48
CA THR A 369 -13.87 -23.11 7.99
C THR A 369 -12.59 -22.45 7.48
N MET A 370 -11.51 -23.23 7.37
CA MET A 370 -10.26 -22.75 6.79
C MET A 370 -10.42 -22.33 5.32
N GLU A 371 -11.31 -23.00 4.60
CA GLU A 371 -11.66 -22.72 3.22
C GLU A 371 -12.34 -21.35 3.07
N GLU A 372 -13.29 -21.02 3.95
CA GLU A 372 -13.95 -19.71 3.96
C GLU A 372 -12.98 -18.59 4.31
N ILE A 373 -12.10 -18.80 5.30
CA ILE A 373 -11.07 -17.82 5.68
C ILE A 373 -10.11 -17.59 4.51
N ARG A 374 -9.69 -18.64 3.80
CA ARG A 374 -8.87 -18.53 2.59
C ARG A 374 -9.59 -17.79 1.46
N ALA A 375 -10.89 -18.02 1.27
CA ALA A 375 -11.66 -17.31 0.25
C ALA A 375 -11.71 -15.79 0.51
N VAL A 376 -11.85 -15.38 1.79
CA VAL A 376 -11.75 -13.96 2.18
C VAL A 376 -10.36 -13.43 1.86
N ARG A 377 -9.29 -14.13 2.30
CA ARG A 377 -7.90 -13.73 2.01
C ARG A 377 -7.70 -13.54 0.52
N ASP A 378 -8.06 -14.52 -0.30
CA ASP A 378 -7.85 -14.49 -1.75
C ASP A 378 -8.67 -13.40 -2.46
N ALA A 379 -9.76 -12.92 -1.86
CA ALA A 379 -10.50 -11.75 -2.36
C ALA A 379 -9.82 -10.41 -2.00
N LEU A 380 -8.97 -10.40 -0.96
CA LEU A 380 -8.31 -9.20 -0.43
C LEU A 380 -6.84 -9.07 -0.86
N VAL A 381 -6.19 -10.17 -1.26
CA VAL A 381 -4.77 -10.19 -1.62
C VAL A 381 -4.56 -10.52 -3.08
N VAL A 382 -3.64 -9.80 -3.72
CA VAL A 382 -3.07 -10.20 -5.01
C VAL A 382 -1.86 -11.06 -4.70
N LYS A 383 -1.91 -12.33 -5.11
CA LYS A 383 -0.75 -13.23 -5.04
C LYS A 383 0.23 -12.85 -6.14
N ILE A 384 1.47 -12.57 -5.76
CA ILE A 384 2.58 -12.48 -6.69
C ILE A 384 3.30 -13.82 -6.62
N PRO A 385 3.27 -14.62 -7.70
CA PRO A 385 4.05 -15.86 -7.77
C PRO A 385 5.51 -15.56 -7.46
N VAL A 386 6.06 -16.18 -6.41
CA VAL A 386 7.50 -16.16 -6.21
C VAL A 386 8.06 -17.33 -7.00
N PRO A 387 9.04 -17.09 -7.89
CA PRO A 387 9.63 -18.14 -8.70
C PRO A 387 10.11 -19.27 -7.80
N ARG A 388 9.75 -20.51 -8.12
CA ARG A 388 10.38 -21.69 -7.52
C ARG A 388 11.89 -21.52 -7.68
N ALA A 389 12.64 -21.69 -6.58
CA ALA A 389 14.08 -21.90 -6.71
C ALA A 389 14.26 -23.14 -7.57
N SER A 390 14.86 -22.98 -8.75
CA SER A 390 15.25 -24.12 -9.58
C SER A 390 16.23 -25.00 -8.78
N PRO A 391 16.08 -26.33 -8.82
CA PRO A 391 16.94 -27.27 -8.09
C PRO A 391 18.41 -27.21 -8.52
#